data_AF-A0A6N1B542-F1
#
_entry.id   AF-A0A6N1B542-F1
#
_cell.length_a   1.000
_cell.length_b   1.000
_cell.length_c   1.000
_cell.angle_alpha   90.00
_cell.angle_beta   90.00
_cell.angle_gamma   90.00
#
_symmetry.space_group_name_H-M   'P 1'
#
loop_
_entity.id
_entity.type
_entity.pdbx_description
1 polymer ?
#
loop_
_entity_poly.entity_id
_entity_poly.type
_entity_poly.pdbx_seq_one_letter_code
_entity_poly.pdbx_strand_id
1 'polypeptide(L)'
;MDQIEQTLAVATEHHRAGRTAEAERLYRDVLDASPGHPDALHLLGVIALQSGRAEEAVDRISQAVAGDDSSPLFHANLGHALHASGRQREAALSFARALSLLTNEGEGWGNVGALANLIRRYDDDIRADAAAEVDARYTMGDVMRRQSLLFLLSGDIAYYRNLVNTALEDPLRFSVPSMHYAYWGIALRLFQGDARKGDVGAFTNGEFRRFYRLLVEETARRYALEARLRRTSPRAAVKRVALITNQMLGEGHQPTADAFDYARRLQDDHGCEVLIVNPNAMAVEGENGFVPEYSYNVTEDYDGEQTISAQGANVRMLSFPQPRFDEEKLTAIVDAVERFDPDVIVAFGGSNTVADLFAGSRPVVFLPTSSGLSPSLATLLLGYAPEDDAAGWPEEARARFRPFSFGWTLPAAGPARSRADFGLPADGPLYVVVGNRLDQEVGPEFLETLDRLLDRVPDGQVAFAGAVTELPGRIAATRNAARMHALGNVEGIRGLYGVATVYLNPPRQGGGGSAAFALADGLPVVAYARGDVAGVVGPAMTVTDETAFLERAVALGQDSAARAQAAEAARTRFAETADRARSVERLLDYAREAQGLF
;
A
#
# COMPACT_ATOMS: atom_id res chain seq x y z
N MET A 1 18.61 32.51 -41.14
CA MET A 1 18.05 31.66 -40.08
C MET A 1 17.71 30.25 -40.56
N ASP A 2 18.12 29.80 -41.77
CA ASP A 2 17.47 28.63 -42.38
C ASP A 2 18.35 27.37 -42.58
N GLN A 3 19.68 27.49 -42.81
CA GLN A 3 20.49 26.31 -43.17
C GLN A 3 20.87 25.40 -41.99
N ILE A 4 21.22 25.96 -40.83
CA ILE A 4 21.60 25.19 -39.62
C ILE A 4 20.37 24.44 -39.08
N GLU A 5 19.25 25.15 -38.91
CA GLU A 5 17.97 24.57 -38.47
C GLU A 5 17.46 23.49 -39.43
N GLN A 6 17.56 23.73 -40.75
CA GLN A 6 17.18 22.72 -41.74
C GLN A 6 18.09 21.49 -41.68
N THR A 7 19.41 21.68 -41.50
CA THR A 7 20.35 20.56 -41.37
C THR A 7 20.09 19.77 -40.09
N LEU A 8 19.79 20.44 -38.98
CA LEU A 8 19.42 19.83 -37.70
C LEU A 8 18.10 19.03 -37.79
N ALA A 9 17.09 19.59 -38.46
CA ALA A 9 15.82 18.90 -38.69
C ALA A 9 15.99 17.63 -39.53
N VAL A 10 16.79 17.71 -40.62
CA VAL A 10 17.09 16.54 -41.45
C VAL A 10 17.89 15.49 -40.65
N ALA A 11 18.87 15.91 -39.86
CA ALA A 11 19.62 15.03 -38.98
C ALA A 11 18.72 14.29 -37.97
N THR A 12 17.77 14.99 -37.37
CA THR A 12 16.79 14.43 -36.44
C THR A 12 15.88 13.40 -37.12
N GLU A 13 15.46 13.65 -38.36
CA GLU A 13 14.67 12.68 -39.13
C GLU A 13 15.47 11.41 -39.47
N HIS A 14 16.74 11.57 -39.86
CA HIS A 14 17.65 10.43 -40.03
C HIS A 14 17.79 9.63 -38.73
N HIS A 15 17.93 10.30 -37.59
CA HIS A 15 18.06 9.67 -36.28
C HIS A 15 16.79 8.89 -35.89
N ARG A 16 15.62 9.51 -36.04
CA ARG A 16 14.32 8.86 -35.78
C ARG A 16 14.09 7.62 -36.65
N ALA A 17 14.62 7.64 -37.87
CA ALA A 17 14.54 6.51 -38.80
C ALA A 17 15.64 5.45 -38.62
N GLY A 18 16.45 5.53 -37.55
CA GLY A 18 17.54 4.59 -37.26
C GLY A 18 18.77 4.70 -38.15
N ARG A 19 18.84 5.74 -39.01
CA ARG A 19 19.98 6.05 -39.88
C ARG A 19 21.02 6.86 -39.09
N THR A 20 21.60 6.20 -38.09
CA THR A 20 22.45 6.84 -37.07
C THR A 20 23.73 7.45 -37.66
N ALA A 21 24.35 6.80 -38.65
CA ALA A 21 25.58 7.29 -39.27
C ALA A 21 25.35 8.60 -40.06
N GLU A 22 24.24 8.68 -40.80
CA GLU A 22 23.85 9.88 -41.53
C GLU A 22 23.48 11.02 -40.58
N ALA A 23 22.76 10.72 -39.49
CA ALA A 23 22.43 11.69 -38.45
C ALA A 23 23.70 12.25 -37.79
N GLU A 24 24.64 11.38 -37.38
CA GLU A 24 25.89 11.78 -36.74
C GLU A 24 26.74 12.68 -37.65
N ARG A 25 26.79 12.39 -38.96
CA ARG A 25 27.47 13.25 -39.94
C ARG A 25 26.82 14.63 -40.00
N LEU A 26 25.50 14.70 -40.12
CA LEU A 26 24.78 15.97 -40.23
C LEU A 26 24.85 16.81 -38.93
N TYR A 27 24.81 16.18 -37.76
CA TYR A 27 25.03 16.91 -36.50
C TYR A 27 26.46 17.46 -36.41
N ARG A 28 27.47 16.76 -36.92
CA ARG A 28 28.85 17.32 -37.03
C ARG A 28 28.90 18.49 -38.01
N ASP A 29 28.23 18.41 -39.15
CA ASP A 29 28.14 19.54 -40.10
C ASP A 29 27.53 20.78 -39.41
N VAL A 30 26.54 20.59 -38.52
CA VAL A 30 25.98 21.67 -37.69
C VAL A 30 27.03 22.22 -36.71
N LEU A 31 27.81 21.37 -36.05
CA LEU A 31 28.87 21.82 -35.14
C LEU A 31 30.06 22.48 -35.83
N ASP A 32 30.39 22.09 -37.07
CA ASP A 32 31.43 22.78 -37.85
C ASP A 32 31.00 24.21 -38.18
N ALA A 33 29.70 24.43 -38.44
CA ALA A 33 29.12 25.75 -38.66
C ALA A 33 28.88 26.52 -37.35
N SER A 34 28.59 25.81 -36.25
CA SER A 34 28.28 26.38 -34.93
C SER A 34 28.79 25.46 -33.80
N PRO A 35 30.07 25.58 -33.39
CA PRO A 35 30.74 24.62 -32.47
C PRO A 35 30.10 24.40 -31.10
N GLY A 36 29.26 25.33 -30.64
CA GLY A 36 28.56 25.26 -29.36
C GLY A 36 27.05 25.03 -29.50
N HIS A 37 26.54 24.56 -30.64
CA HIS A 37 25.10 24.38 -30.85
C HIS A 37 24.53 23.33 -29.87
N PRO A 38 23.67 23.69 -28.88
CA PRO A 38 23.27 22.79 -27.80
C PRO A 38 22.55 21.53 -28.30
N ASP A 39 21.60 21.66 -29.23
CA ASP A 39 20.84 20.49 -29.73
C ASP A 39 21.72 19.50 -30.50
N ALA A 40 22.64 19.97 -31.33
CA ALA A 40 23.55 19.09 -32.08
C ALA A 40 24.53 18.37 -31.14
N LEU A 41 25.04 19.05 -30.11
CA LEU A 41 25.86 18.45 -29.05
C LEU A 41 25.07 17.38 -28.27
N HIS A 42 23.84 17.71 -27.87
CA HIS A 42 22.96 16.80 -27.14
C HIS A 42 22.65 15.54 -27.97
N LEU A 43 22.20 15.70 -29.21
CA LEU A 43 21.79 14.59 -30.07
C LEU A 43 22.97 13.70 -30.49
N LEU A 44 24.16 14.27 -30.69
CA LEU A 44 25.39 13.48 -30.85
C LEU A 44 25.72 12.67 -29.60
N GLY A 45 25.53 13.26 -28.42
CA GLY A 45 25.69 12.55 -27.15
C GLY A 45 24.69 11.40 -26.98
N VAL A 46 23.43 11.60 -27.38
CA VAL A 46 22.41 10.54 -27.39
C VAL A 46 22.81 9.40 -28.34
N ILE A 47 23.32 9.71 -29.54
CA ILE A 47 23.85 8.70 -30.47
C ILE A 47 25.04 7.94 -29.86
N ALA A 48 25.96 8.65 -29.21
CA ALA A 48 27.11 8.04 -28.54
C ALA A 48 26.65 7.07 -27.44
N LEU A 49 25.67 7.45 -26.63
CA LEU A 49 25.08 6.61 -25.60
C LEU A 49 24.41 5.35 -26.19
N GLN A 50 23.60 5.52 -27.23
CA GLN A 50 22.98 4.40 -27.97
C GLN A 50 24.01 3.44 -28.56
N SER A 51 25.21 3.93 -28.86
CA SER A 51 26.34 3.15 -29.39
C SER A 51 27.23 2.55 -28.30
N GLY A 52 26.87 2.66 -27.01
CA GLY A 52 27.68 2.19 -25.88
C GLY A 52 28.91 3.04 -25.54
N ARG A 53 29.06 4.23 -26.16
CA ARG A 53 30.16 5.17 -25.93
C ARG A 53 29.79 6.15 -24.80
N ALA A 54 29.67 5.64 -23.57
CA ALA A 54 29.12 6.39 -22.44
C ALA A 54 29.93 7.65 -22.07
N GLU A 55 31.26 7.58 -22.02
CA GLU A 55 32.09 8.76 -21.69
C GLU A 55 31.99 9.86 -22.76
N GLU A 56 31.97 9.48 -24.04
CA GLU A 56 31.76 10.46 -25.12
C GLU A 56 30.37 11.11 -25.00
N ALA A 57 29.35 10.34 -24.64
CA ALA A 57 28.02 10.88 -24.39
C ALA A 57 28.02 11.89 -23.25
N VAL A 58 28.69 11.59 -22.14
CA VAL A 58 28.83 12.52 -21.01
C VAL A 58 29.50 13.81 -21.45
N ASP A 59 30.62 13.75 -22.18
CA ASP A 59 31.35 14.92 -22.65
C ASP A 59 30.50 15.82 -23.55
N ARG A 60 29.76 15.22 -24.50
CA ARG A 60 28.94 15.96 -25.47
C ARG A 60 27.70 16.58 -24.83
N ILE A 61 26.99 15.82 -24.01
CA ILE A 61 25.77 16.33 -23.35
C ILE A 61 26.13 17.37 -22.27
N SER A 62 27.27 17.23 -21.57
CA SER A 62 27.74 18.26 -20.63
C SER A 62 28.01 19.59 -21.33
N GLN A 63 28.55 19.57 -22.56
CA GLN A 63 28.71 20.78 -23.37
C GLN A 63 27.36 21.37 -23.81
N ALA A 64 26.38 20.53 -24.14
CA ALA A 64 25.03 20.99 -24.43
C ALA A 64 24.40 21.70 -23.22
N VAL A 65 24.50 21.10 -22.02
CA VAL A 65 24.02 21.69 -20.77
C VAL A 65 24.74 23.00 -20.43
N ALA A 66 26.04 23.10 -20.72
CA ALA A 66 26.79 24.34 -20.53
C ALA A 66 26.34 25.47 -21.48
N GLY A 67 25.83 25.12 -22.67
CA GLY A 67 25.27 26.06 -23.64
C GLY A 67 23.82 26.45 -23.34
N ASP A 68 23.01 25.52 -22.82
CA ASP A 68 21.65 25.74 -22.35
C ASP A 68 21.34 24.80 -21.16
N ASP A 69 21.25 25.39 -19.96
CA ASP A 69 20.98 24.64 -18.73
C ASP A 69 19.48 24.53 -18.39
N SER A 70 18.61 25.10 -19.23
CA SER A 70 17.17 25.18 -18.99
C SER A 70 16.39 24.00 -19.56
N SER A 71 16.98 23.23 -20.49
CA SER A 71 16.34 22.07 -21.10
C SER A 71 16.30 20.85 -20.16
N PRO A 72 15.12 20.40 -19.71
CA PRO A 72 15.02 19.20 -18.87
C PRO A 72 15.52 17.93 -19.58
N LEU A 73 15.35 17.88 -20.92
CA LEU A 73 15.79 16.75 -21.73
C LEU A 73 17.32 16.60 -21.76
N PHE A 74 18.08 17.70 -21.72
CA PHE A 74 19.53 17.62 -21.69
C PHE A 74 20.01 17.01 -20.38
N HIS A 75 19.47 17.47 -19.24
CA HIS A 75 19.78 16.93 -17.93
C HIS A 75 19.35 15.46 -17.77
N ALA A 76 18.18 15.08 -18.28
CA ALA A 76 17.72 13.69 -18.26
C ALA A 76 18.66 12.77 -19.05
N ASN A 77 19.06 13.17 -20.26
CA ASN A 77 19.97 12.37 -21.08
C ASN A 77 21.41 12.36 -20.52
N LEU A 78 21.84 13.45 -19.87
CA LEU A 78 23.10 13.48 -19.13
C LEU A 78 23.07 12.46 -17.98
N GLY A 79 21.96 12.39 -17.23
CA GLY A 79 21.77 11.39 -16.19
C GLY A 79 21.87 9.96 -16.72
N HIS A 80 21.28 9.66 -17.88
CA HIS A 80 21.42 8.36 -18.53
C HIS A 80 22.86 8.05 -18.94
N ALA A 81 23.57 9.02 -19.52
CA ALA A 81 24.98 8.86 -19.90
C ALA A 81 25.89 8.61 -18.69
N LEU A 82 25.71 9.38 -17.61
CA LEU A 82 26.43 9.23 -16.35
C LEU A 82 26.13 7.89 -15.67
N HIS A 83 24.88 7.41 -15.73
CA HIS A 83 24.54 6.10 -15.21
C HIS A 83 25.26 4.99 -15.99
N ALA A 84 25.27 5.08 -17.32
CA ALA A 84 25.95 4.10 -18.18
C ALA A 84 27.47 4.11 -18.01
N SER A 85 28.08 5.23 -17.61
CA SER A 85 29.51 5.30 -17.28
C SER A 85 29.84 4.95 -15.82
N GLY A 86 28.85 4.57 -15.01
CA GLY A 86 29.03 4.18 -13.61
C GLY A 86 29.10 5.35 -12.61
N ARG A 87 28.88 6.59 -13.06
CA ARG A 87 28.88 7.82 -12.24
C ARG A 87 27.53 8.04 -11.57
N GLN A 88 27.16 7.13 -10.67
CA GLN A 88 25.81 7.01 -10.10
C GLN A 88 25.31 8.27 -9.37
N ARG A 89 26.14 8.87 -8.49
CA ARG A 89 25.74 10.10 -7.76
C ARG A 89 25.46 11.26 -8.71
N GLU A 90 26.33 11.47 -9.70
CA GLU A 90 26.19 12.55 -10.69
C GLU A 90 24.98 12.32 -11.60
N ALA A 91 24.69 11.05 -11.93
CA ALA A 91 23.49 10.68 -12.67
C ALA A 91 22.22 11.10 -11.93
N ALA A 92 22.12 10.78 -10.64
CA ALA A 92 20.98 11.15 -9.80
C ALA A 92 20.80 12.67 -9.68
N LEU A 93 21.89 13.43 -9.53
CA LEU A 93 21.85 14.89 -9.51
C LEU A 93 21.39 15.48 -10.86
N SER A 94 21.81 14.89 -11.98
CA SER A 94 21.36 15.30 -13.31
C SER A 94 19.86 15.00 -13.51
N PHE A 95 19.38 13.84 -13.07
CA PHE A 95 17.95 13.54 -13.05
C PHE A 95 17.17 14.50 -12.13
N ALA A 96 17.71 14.85 -10.97
CA ALA A 96 17.11 15.83 -10.05
C ALA A 96 17.01 17.23 -10.67
N ARG A 97 18.01 17.65 -11.45
CA ARG A 97 17.98 18.92 -12.19
C ARG A 97 16.91 18.91 -13.28
N ALA A 98 16.81 17.83 -14.07
CA ALA A 98 15.74 17.63 -15.04
C ALA A 98 14.35 17.69 -14.38
N LEU A 99 14.22 17.01 -13.24
CA LEU A 99 12.99 16.96 -12.46
C LEU A 99 12.59 18.36 -11.97
N SER A 100 13.54 19.13 -11.43
CA SER A 100 13.31 20.49 -10.94
C SER A 100 12.78 21.42 -12.04
N LEU A 101 13.38 21.35 -13.24
CA LEU A 101 12.97 22.16 -14.39
C LEU A 101 11.54 21.82 -14.80
N LEU A 102 11.22 20.52 -14.98
CA LEU A 102 9.86 20.07 -15.30
C LEU A 102 8.85 20.51 -14.24
N THR A 103 9.18 20.35 -12.96
CA THR A 103 8.27 20.74 -11.88
C THR A 103 8.02 22.25 -11.88
N ASN A 104 9.03 23.08 -12.16
CA ASN A 104 8.90 24.53 -12.16
C ASN A 104 8.14 25.07 -13.38
N GLU A 105 8.13 24.34 -14.51
CA GLU A 105 7.32 24.66 -15.69
C GLU A 105 5.82 24.39 -15.47
N GLY A 106 5.45 23.59 -14.47
CA GLY A 106 4.06 23.28 -14.12
C GLY A 106 3.37 22.26 -15.03
N GLU A 107 4.07 21.74 -16.04
CA GLU A 107 3.59 20.73 -16.99
C GLU A 107 4.35 19.39 -16.85
N GLY A 108 3.81 18.30 -17.42
CA GLY A 108 4.60 17.07 -17.63
C GLY A 108 4.81 16.15 -16.42
N TRP A 109 3.85 16.06 -15.49
CA TRP A 109 3.93 15.16 -14.31
C TRP A 109 4.14 13.67 -14.65
N GLY A 110 3.74 13.21 -15.85
CA GLY A 110 4.09 11.88 -16.35
C GLY A 110 5.62 11.65 -16.44
N ASN A 111 6.37 12.69 -16.82
CA ASN A 111 7.84 12.65 -16.88
C ASN A 111 8.47 12.76 -15.48
N VAL A 112 7.82 13.47 -14.55
CA VAL A 112 8.26 13.56 -13.14
C VAL A 112 8.29 12.17 -12.49
N GLY A 113 7.23 11.37 -12.67
CA GLY A 113 7.18 10.00 -12.15
C GLY A 113 8.30 9.12 -12.71
N ALA A 114 8.58 9.21 -14.02
CA ALA A 114 9.66 8.45 -14.66
C ALA A 114 11.04 8.82 -14.11
N LEU A 115 11.35 10.12 -13.99
CA LEU A 115 12.61 10.60 -13.44
C LEU A 115 12.77 10.26 -11.95
N ALA A 116 11.72 10.41 -11.15
CA ALA A 116 11.73 10.02 -9.74
C ALA A 116 12.02 8.51 -9.57
N ASN A 117 11.44 7.67 -10.45
CA ASN A 117 11.71 6.24 -10.46
C ASN A 117 13.14 5.88 -10.90
N LEU A 118 13.82 6.72 -11.69
CA LEU A 118 15.24 6.53 -11.98
C LEU A 118 16.10 6.82 -10.73
N ILE A 119 15.80 7.91 -10.02
CA ILE A 119 16.51 8.30 -8.78
C ILE A 119 16.31 7.24 -7.68
N ARG A 120 15.09 6.70 -7.53
CA ARG A 120 14.74 5.68 -6.52
C ARG A 120 15.48 4.35 -6.64
N ARG A 121 16.23 4.13 -7.73
CA ARG A 121 17.06 2.92 -7.93
C ARG A 121 18.40 2.99 -7.23
N TYR A 122 18.84 4.18 -6.84
CA TYR A 122 20.11 4.37 -6.15
C TYR A 122 19.95 4.14 -4.63
N ASP A 123 21.08 4.08 -3.92
CA ASP A 123 21.10 4.00 -2.47
C ASP A 123 20.48 5.24 -1.80
N ASP A 124 20.25 5.13 -0.49
CA ASP A 124 19.53 6.15 0.28
C ASP A 124 20.31 7.48 0.39
N ASP A 125 21.65 7.46 0.35
CA ASP A 125 22.49 8.66 0.40
C ASP A 125 22.37 9.46 -0.92
N ILE A 126 22.51 8.78 -2.06
CA ILE A 126 22.36 9.40 -3.39
C ILE A 126 20.95 9.96 -3.58
N ARG A 127 19.94 9.25 -3.06
CA ARG A 127 18.56 9.71 -3.09
C ARG A 127 18.32 10.96 -2.24
N ALA A 128 18.98 11.05 -1.08
CA ALA A 128 18.93 12.24 -0.24
C ALA A 128 19.62 13.43 -0.92
N ASP A 129 20.78 13.23 -1.55
CA ASP A 129 21.49 14.26 -2.34
C ASP A 129 20.59 14.79 -3.48
N ALA A 130 19.93 13.88 -4.22
CA ALA A 130 19.01 14.23 -5.29
C ALA A 130 17.76 14.98 -4.78
N ALA A 131 17.19 14.58 -3.64
CA ALA A 131 16.08 15.29 -3.02
C ALA A 131 16.49 16.72 -2.59
N ALA A 132 17.69 16.90 -2.03
CA ALA A 132 18.20 18.22 -1.67
C ALA A 132 18.41 19.12 -2.89
N GLU A 133 18.89 18.58 -4.01
CA GLU A 133 19.02 19.31 -5.27
C GLU A 133 17.66 19.78 -5.82
N VAL A 134 16.64 18.91 -5.76
CA VAL A 134 15.26 19.29 -6.10
C VAL A 134 14.76 20.39 -5.18
N ASP A 135 14.93 20.23 -3.87
CA ASP A 135 14.43 21.16 -2.87
C ASP A 135 15.03 22.58 -3.01
N ALA A 136 16.34 22.66 -3.26
CA ALA A 136 17.06 23.91 -3.44
C ALA A 136 16.62 24.71 -4.67
N ARG A 137 16.03 24.02 -5.66
CA ARG A 137 15.63 24.60 -6.96
C ARG A 137 14.13 24.59 -7.19
N TYR A 138 13.36 24.11 -6.22
CA TYR A 138 11.90 24.10 -6.30
C TYR A 138 11.35 25.51 -6.07
N THR A 139 10.74 26.09 -7.10
CA THR A 139 10.25 27.48 -7.08
C THR A 139 8.74 27.59 -7.03
N MET A 140 8.01 26.51 -7.29
CA MET A 140 6.55 26.52 -7.13
C MET A 140 6.17 26.73 -5.64
N GLY A 141 5.10 27.48 -5.40
CA GLY A 141 4.54 27.69 -4.05
C GLY A 141 3.71 26.51 -3.51
N ASP A 142 3.65 25.40 -4.24
CA ASP A 142 2.84 24.22 -3.93
C ASP A 142 3.55 23.31 -2.91
N VAL A 143 3.14 23.43 -1.64
CA VAL A 143 3.71 22.65 -0.54
C VAL A 143 3.36 21.17 -0.65
N MET A 144 2.16 20.83 -1.15
CA MET A 144 1.70 19.44 -1.28
C MET A 144 2.60 18.69 -2.25
N ARG A 145 2.79 19.23 -3.45
CA ARG A 145 3.66 18.68 -4.49
C ARG A 145 5.10 18.58 -4.02
N ARG A 146 5.65 19.67 -3.47
CA ARG A 146 7.04 19.73 -3.01
C ARG A 146 7.32 18.63 -1.99
N GLN A 147 6.55 18.59 -0.89
CA GLN A 147 6.85 17.70 0.22
C GLN A 147 6.62 16.22 -0.14
N SER A 148 5.57 15.91 -0.91
CA SER A 148 5.30 14.53 -1.35
C SER A 148 6.35 14.02 -2.35
N LEU A 149 6.81 14.86 -3.27
CA LEU A 149 7.92 14.55 -4.18
C LEU A 149 9.23 14.30 -3.43
N LEU A 150 9.58 15.17 -2.48
CA LEU A 150 10.82 15.02 -1.71
C LEU A 150 10.80 13.75 -0.84
N PHE A 151 9.64 13.39 -0.28
CA PHE A 151 9.45 12.09 0.35
C PHE A 151 9.60 10.95 -0.67
N LEU A 152 8.98 11.03 -1.86
CA LEU A 152 9.08 9.98 -2.88
C LEU A 152 10.55 9.70 -3.25
N LEU A 153 11.36 10.75 -3.36
CA LEU A 153 12.78 10.65 -3.66
C LEU A 153 13.57 10.06 -2.49
N SER A 154 13.43 10.59 -1.28
CA SER A 154 14.32 10.27 -0.14
C SER A 154 13.81 9.16 0.79
N GLY A 155 12.50 9.00 0.91
CA GLY A 155 11.86 8.23 1.98
C GLY A 155 11.99 8.87 3.38
N ASP A 156 12.39 10.15 3.49
CA ASP A 156 12.55 10.84 4.77
C ASP A 156 11.22 11.38 5.30
N ILE A 157 10.81 10.90 6.47
CA ILE A 157 9.53 11.26 7.10
C ILE A 157 9.43 12.75 7.44
N ALA A 158 10.55 13.47 7.51
CA ALA A 158 10.57 14.91 7.77
C ALA A 158 9.72 15.70 6.75
N TYR A 159 9.68 15.27 5.48
CA TYR A 159 8.90 15.95 4.46
C TYR A 159 7.38 15.81 4.68
N TYR A 160 6.90 14.62 5.05
CA TYR A 160 5.50 14.46 5.46
C TYR A 160 5.17 15.18 6.76
N ARG A 161 6.12 15.25 7.69
CA ARG A 161 5.96 16.05 8.90
C ARG A 161 5.77 17.54 8.58
N ASN A 162 6.58 18.09 7.67
CA ASN A 162 6.44 19.47 7.20
C ASN A 162 5.10 19.72 6.50
N LEU A 163 4.68 18.80 5.63
CA LEU A 163 3.39 18.89 4.94
C LEU A 163 2.23 18.96 5.95
N VAL A 164 2.20 18.02 6.88
CA VAL A 164 1.17 17.93 7.91
C VAL A 164 1.19 19.15 8.83
N ASN A 165 2.37 19.59 9.28
CA ASN A 165 2.47 20.77 10.14
C ASN A 165 2.00 22.04 9.43
N THR A 166 2.27 22.18 8.13
CA THR A 166 1.74 23.30 7.34
C THR A 166 0.21 23.30 7.34
N ALA A 167 -0.42 22.14 7.19
CA ALA A 167 -1.88 22.02 7.25
C ALA A 167 -2.43 22.25 8.67
N LEU A 168 -1.71 21.84 9.72
CA LEU A 168 -2.08 22.08 11.11
C LEU A 168 -1.97 23.57 11.50
N GLU A 169 -1.00 24.30 10.96
CA GLU A 169 -0.78 25.72 11.23
C GLU A 169 -1.74 26.64 10.45
N ASP A 170 -2.00 26.32 9.19
CA ASP A 170 -2.94 27.07 8.33
C ASP A 170 -3.86 26.10 7.57
N PRO A 171 -4.93 25.60 8.21
CA PRO A 171 -5.86 24.67 7.58
C PRO A 171 -6.55 25.26 6.33
N LEU A 172 -6.77 26.58 6.29
CA LEU A 172 -7.49 27.24 5.19
C LEU A 172 -6.67 27.30 3.90
N ARG A 173 -5.34 27.10 4.00
CA ARG A 173 -4.45 26.94 2.84
C ARG A 173 -4.83 25.76 1.95
N PHE A 174 -5.46 24.73 2.52
CA PHE A 174 -5.85 23.52 1.82
C PHE A 174 -7.36 23.39 1.77
N SER A 175 -7.88 22.94 0.61
CA SER A 175 -9.28 22.51 0.54
C SER A 175 -9.46 21.18 1.29
N VAL A 176 -10.68 20.86 1.71
CA VAL A 176 -10.99 19.56 2.32
C VAL A 176 -10.60 18.38 1.42
N PRO A 177 -10.93 18.39 0.11
CA PRO A 177 -10.48 17.34 -0.79
C PRO A 177 -8.95 17.25 -0.91
N SER A 178 -8.22 18.38 -0.83
CA SER A 178 -6.73 18.37 -0.78
C SER A 178 -6.17 17.67 0.46
N MET A 179 -6.73 17.97 1.64
CA MET A 179 -6.29 17.34 2.88
C MET A 179 -6.63 15.85 2.91
N HIS A 180 -7.79 15.49 2.37
CA HIS A 180 -8.24 14.11 2.20
C HIS A 180 -7.31 13.31 1.30
N TYR A 181 -6.96 13.85 0.13
CA TYR A 181 -6.00 13.23 -0.79
C TYR A 181 -4.61 13.16 -0.13
N ALA A 182 -4.13 14.20 0.54
CA ALA A 182 -2.85 14.15 1.26
C ALA A 182 -2.82 13.03 2.32
N TYR A 183 -3.91 12.88 3.07
CA TYR A 183 -4.04 11.87 4.11
C TYR A 183 -3.87 10.46 3.54
N TRP A 184 -4.64 10.14 2.48
CA TRP A 184 -4.60 8.81 1.86
C TRP A 184 -3.28 8.55 1.13
N GLY A 185 -2.67 9.57 0.52
CA GLY A 185 -1.35 9.46 -0.10
C GLY A 185 -0.26 9.11 0.91
N ILE A 186 -0.23 9.81 2.06
CA ILE A 186 0.70 9.50 3.16
C ILE A 186 0.41 8.09 3.69
N ALA A 187 -0.86 7.78 3.99
CA ALA A 187 -1.26 6.48 4.55
C ALA A 187 -0.83 5.31 3.63
N LEU A 188 -1.07 5.43 2.32
CA LEU A 188 -0.68 4.42 1.33
C LEU A 188 0.84 4.18 1.32
N ARG A 189 1.64 5.26 1.35
CA ARG A 189 3.10 5.18 1.28
C ARG A 189 3.70 4.58 2.55
N LEU A 190 3.16 4.93 3.71
CA LEU A 190 3.54 4.30 4.97
C LEU A 190 3.13 2.82 5.01
N PHE A 191 1.93 2.50 4.52
CA PHE A 191 1.46 1.11 4.41
C PHE A 191 2.36 0.26 3.49
N GLN A 192 2.87 0.85 2.40
CA GLN A 192 3.82 0.20 1.49
C GLN A 192 5.26 0.10 2.07
N GLY A 193 5.53 0.74 3.20
CA GLY A 193 6.87 0.77 3.79
C GLY A 193 7.86 1.64 3.03
N ASP A 194 7.39 2.68 2.32
CA ASP A 194 8.26 3.58 1.54
C ASP A 194 9.13 4.50 2.43
N ALA A 195 8.84 4.60 3.72
CA ALA A 195 9.64 5.39 4.66
C ALA A 195 10.97 4.68 4.96
N ARG A 196 12.07 5.40 4.76
CA ARG A 196 13.44 4.89 4.92
C ARG A 196 14.25 5.61 5.99
N LYS A 197 13.85 6.84 6.32
CA LYS A 197 14.56 7.68 7.27
C LYS A 197 13.60 8.42 8.19
N GLY A 198 14.03 8.52 9.44
CA GLY A 198 13.30 9.18 10.52
C GLY A 198 12.36 8.26 11.28
N ASP A 199 11.83 8.79 12.39
CA ASP A 199 10.96 8.05 13.29
C ASP A 199 9.50 8.07 12.81
N VAL A 200 9.10 7.03 12.10
CA VAL A 200 7.74 6.82 11.61
C VAL A 200 6.75 6.64 12.76
N GLY A 201 7.17 5.99 13.85
CA GLY A 201 6.33 5.77 15.03
C GLY A 201 5.96 7.08 15.72
N ALA A 202 6.95 7.96 15.93
CA ALA A 202 6.70 9.28 16.49
C ALA A 202 5.79 10.13 15.58
N PHE A 203 6.02 10.13 14.26
CA PHE A 203 5.19 10.87 13.31
C PHE A 203 3.75 10.36 13.29
N THR A 204 3.56 9.04 13.22
CA THR A 204 2.23 8.41 13.14
C THR A 204 1.45 8.58 14.45
N ASN A 205 2.11 8.48 15.61
CA ASN A 205 1.48 8.69 16.91
C ASN A 205 1.29 10.16 17.28
N GLY A 206 1.99 11.09 16.63
CA GLY A 206 1.93 12.53 16.87
C GLY A 206 1.18 13.28 15.78
N GLU A 207 1.94 13.93 14.89
CA GLU A 207 1.46 14.88 13.90
C GLU A 207 0.42 14.27 12.96
N PHE A 208 0.59 13.03 12.52
CA PHE A 208 -0.33 12.40 11.57
C PHE A 208 -1.72 12.14 12.17
N ARG A 209 -1.81 11.76 13.44
CA ARG A 209 -3.09 11.65 14.16
C ARG A 209 -3.77 13.00 14.32
N ARG A 210 -3.00 14.07 14.58
CA ARG A 210 -3.53 15.44 14.65
C ARG A 210 -4.04 15.91 13.29
N PHE A 211 -3.33 15.58 12.22
CA PHE A 211 -3.76 15.88 10.84
C PHE A 211 -5.07 15.17 10.50
N TYR A 212 -5.18 13.89 10.85
CA TYR A 212 -6.41 13.14 10.66
C TYR A 212 -7.60 13.78 11.41
N ARG A 213 -7.39 14.17 12.68
CA ARG A 213 -8.40 14.90 13.45
C ARG A 213 -8.82 16.20 12.75
N LEU A 214 -7.84 17.01 12.34
CA LEU A 214 -8.07 18.24 11.59
C LEU A 214 -8.91 17.99 10.33
N LEU A 215 -8.57 16.95 9.55
CA LEU A 215 -9.31 16.57 8.34
C LEU A 215 -10.79 16.31 8.66
N VAL A 216 -11.09 15.51 9.69
CA VAL A 216 -12.47 15.20 10.07
C VAL A 216 -13.21 16.45 10.57
N GLU A 217 -12.59 17.23 11.45
CA GLU A 217 -13.18 18.46 12.02
C GLU A 217 -13.45 19.52 10.93
N GLU A 218 -12.48 19.75 10.05
CA GLU A 218 -12.62 20.71 8.95
C GLU A 218 -13.63 20.25 7.90
N THR A 219 -13.75 18.93 7.68
CA THR A 219 -14.80 18.36 6.83
C THR A 219 -16.18 18.66 7.44
N ALA A 220 -16.38 18.32 8.72
CA ALA A 220 -17.66 18.55 9.41
C ALA A 220 -18.05 20.04 9.40
N ARG A 221 -17.09 20.92 9.71
CA ARG A 221 -17.27 22.37 9.80
C ARG A 221 -17.54 23.01 8.45
N ARG A 222 -16.69 22.77 7.44
CA ARG A 222 -16.78 23.47 6.14
C ARG A 222 -17.93 22.99 5.28
N TYR A 223 -18.36 21.74 5.44
CA TYR A 223 -19.53 21.19 4.77
C TYR A 223 -20.82 21.27 5.63
N ALA A 224 -20.77 22.00 6.75
CA ALA A 224 -21.91 22.24 7.64
C ALA A 224 -22.66 20.96 8.07
N LEU A 225 -21.94 19.86 8.27
CA LEU A 225 -22.52 18.55 8.58
C LEU A 225 -23.02 18.47 10.03
N GLU A 226 -22.42 19.25 10.93
CA GLU A 226 -22.79 19.28 12.37
C GLU A 226 -24.27 19.61 12.59
N ALA A 227 -24.87 20.46 11.75
CA ALA A 227 -26.28 20.82 11.84
C ALA A 227 -27.24 19.66 11.52
N ARG A 228 -26.73 18.59 10.89
CA ARG A 228 -27.50 17.38 10.52
C ARG A 228 -27.36 16.26 11.54
N LEU A 229 -26.31 16.30 12.36
CA LEU A 229 -26.00 15.26 13.33
C LEU A 229 -26.88 15.39 14.57
N ARG A 230 -27.59 14.32 14.93
CA ARG A 230 -28.45 14.30 16.12
C ARG A 230 -27.77 13.51 17.23
N ARG A 231 -27.57 14.17 18.37
CA ARG A 231 -27.04 13.49 19.56
C ARG A 231 -28.04 12.45 20.06
N THR A 232 -27.63 11.19 20.10
CA THR A 232 -28.49 10.09 20.56
C THR A 232 -28.28 9.78 22.04
N SER A 233 -29.35 9.45 22.75
CA SER A 233 -29.23 8.89 24.11
C SER A 233 -28.77 7.42 24.07
N PRO A 234 -28.01 6.95 25.07
CA PRO A 234 -27.66 5.54 25.21
C PRO A 234 -28.92 4.64 25.24
N ARG A 235 -28.82 3.46 24.64
CA ARG A 235 -29.90 2.48 24.53
C ARG A 235 -29.55 1.22 25.35
N ALA A 236 -30.55 0.59 25.96
CA ALA A 236 -30.29 -0.56 26.84
C ALA A 236 -29.78 -1.81 26.10
N ALA A 237 -30.04 -1.91 24.79
CA ALA A 237 -29.59 -3.01 23.95
C ALA A 237 -29.13 -2.47 22.59
N VAL A 238 -28.12 -3.12 22.02
CA VAL A 238 -27.68 -2.89 20.64
C VAL A 238 -28.48 -3.82 19.73
N LYS A 239 -29.29 -3.23 18.86
CA LYS A 239 -30.19 -3.88 17.89
C LYS A 239 -30.00 -3.35 16.47
N ARG A 240 -29.51 -2.12 16.30
CA ARG A 240 -29.33 -1.47 14.99
C ARG A 240 -27.88 -1.06 14.83
N VAL A 241 -27.18 -1.67 13.90
CA VAL A 241 -25.73 -1.47 13.69
C VAL A 241 -25.51 -0.92 12.29
N ALA A 242 -24.89 0.25 12.19
CA ALA A 242 -24.36 0.74 10.94
C ALA A 242 -22.89 0.35 10.84
N LEU A 243 -22.55 -0.50 9.86
CA LEU A 243 -21.16 -0.87 9.58
C LEU A 243 -20.68 0.01 8.43
N ILE A 244 -19.88 1.03 8.74
CA ILE A 244 -19.34 1.96 7.74
C ILE A 244 -17.94 1.47 7.38
N THR A 245 -17.72 1.15 6.10
CA THR A 245 -16.41 0.73 5.57
C THR A 245 -15.78 1.84 4.72
N ASN A 246 -14.56 1.63 4.20
CA ASN A 246 -13.92 2.58 3.27
C ASN A 246 -14.13 2.21 1.80
N GLN A 247 -14.26 0.91 1.51
CA GLN A 247 -14.29 0.36 0.16
C GLN A 247 -14.88 -1.05 0.18
N MET A 248 -15.66 -1.38 -0.86
CA MET A 248 -16.12 -2.72 -1.19
C MET A 248 -15.76 -3.00 -2.65
N LEU A 249 -15.09 -4.12 -2.94
CA LEU A 249 -14.60 -4.46 -4.30
C LEU A 249 -15.05 -5.84 -4.82
N GLY A 250 -16.01 -6.46 -4.15
CA GLY A 250 -16.46 -7.82 -4.50
C GLY A 250 -15.78 -8.92 -3.70
N GLU A 251 -16.10 -10.17 -4.04
CA GLU A 251 -15.79 -11.37 -3.24
C GLU A 251 -14.29 -11.68 -3.13
N GLY A 252 -13.49 -11.30 -4.13
CA GLY A 252 -12.02 -11.50 -4.11
C GLY A 252 -11.27 -10.53 -3.18
N HIS A 253 -11.95 -9.50 -2.67
CA HIS A 253 -11.37 -8.51 -1.76
C HIS A 253 -11.69 -8.88 -0.31
N GLN A 254 -10.68 -9.33 0.43
CA GLN A 254 -10.83 -9.87 1.77
C GLN A 254 -11.62 -8.95 2.74
N PRO A 255 -11.34 -7.63 2.83
CA PRO A 255 -12.16 -6.74 3.67
C PRO A 255 -13.64 -6.68 3.28
N THR A 256 -14.00 -6.83 1.99
CA THR A 256 -15.40 -6.96 1.55
C THR A 256 -16.04 -8.19 2.18
N ALA A 257 -15.37 -9.34 2.06
CA ALA A 257 -15.85 -10.61 2.58
C ALA A 257 -15.99 -10.58 4.11
N ASP A 258 -15.03 -9.94 4.80
CA ASP A 258 -15.07 -9.77 6.25
C ASP A 258 -16.22 -8.85 6.70
N ALA A 259 -16.50 -7.76 5.98
CA ALA A 259 -17.62 -6.88 6.29
C ALA A 259 -18.98 -7.61 6.18
N PHE A 260 -19.16 -8.42 5.13
CA PHE A 260 -20.37 -9.24 4.98
C PHE A 260 -20.47 -10.33 6.06
N ASP A 261 -19.37 -10.97 6.44
CA ASP A 261 -19.39 -11.98 7.50
C ASP A 261 -19.71 -11.37 8.87
N TYR A 262 -19.13 -10.21 9.21
CA TYR A 262 -19.50 -9.47 10.42
C TYR A 262 -20.98 -9.08 10.42
N ALA A 263 -21.47 -8.52 9.32
CA ALA A 263 -22.89 -8.14 9.18
C ALA A 263 -23.81 -9.35 9.32
N ARG A 264 -23.49 -10.47 8.65
CA ARG A 264 -24.22 -11.73 8.76
C ARG A 264 -24.29 -12.21 10.21
N ARG A 265 -23.17 -12.27 10.92
CA ARG A 265 -23.14 -12.75 12.31
C ARG A 265 -23.92 -11.86 13.27
N LEU A 266 -23.82 -10.54 13.10
CA LEU A 266 -24.64 -9.59 13.86
C LEU A 266 -26.15 -9.84 13.65
N GLN A 267 -26.56 -10.17 12.42
CA GLN A 267 -27.95 -10.51 12.09
C GLN A 267 -28.36 -11.89 12.63
N ASP A 268 -27.65 -12.94 12.22
CA ASP A 268 -28.04 -14.34 12.42
C ASP A 268 -27.82 -14.78 13.87
N ASP A 269 -26.67 -14.43 14.46
CA ASP A 269 -26.26 -14.91 15.78
C ASP A 269 -26.86 -14.01 16.90
N HIS A 270 -27.13 -12.74 16.60
CA HIS A 270 -27.53 -11.74 17.61
C HIS A 270 -28.81 -10.95 17.29
N GLY A 271 -29.46 -11.17 16.15
CA GLY A 271 -30.74 -10.53 15.81
C GLY A 271 -30.66 -9.02 15.57
N CYS A 272 -29.49 -8.48 15.22
CA CYS A 272 -29.34 -7.07 14.89
C CYS A 272 -29.88 -6.76 13.49
N GLU A 273 -30.51 -5.60 13.30
CA GLU A 273 -30.67 -4.96 12.00
C GLU A 273 -29.32 -4.33 11.61
N VAL A 274 -28.75 -4.75 10.49
CA VAL A 274 -27.45 -4.23 10.01
C VAL A 274 -27.63 -3.48 8.70
N LEU A 275 -27.01 -2.31 8.62
CA LEU A 275 -26.81 -1.57 7.37
C LEU A 275 -25.31 -1.42 7.12
N ILE A 276 -24.81 -2.00 6.03
CA ILE A 276 -23.47 -1.66 5.54
C ILE A 276 -23.58 -0.33 4.80
N VAL A 277 -22.71 0.62 5.14
CA VAL A 277 -22.53 1.86 4.38
C VAL A 277 -21.16 1.79 3.74
N ASN A 278 -21.11 1.84 2.42
CA ASN A 278 -19.89 1.91 1.63
C ASN A 278 -19.76 3.31 1.02
N PRO A 279 -19.12 4.27 1.72
CA PRO A 279 -18.96 5.62 1.22
C PRO A 279 -18.04 5.71 0.00
N ASN A 280 -17.20 4.70 -0.27
CA ASN A 280 -16.03 4.83 -1.16
C ASN A 280 -15.27 6.13 -0.88
N ALA A 281 -14.92 6.34 0.40
CA ALA A 281 -14.32 7.58 0.89
C ALA A 281 -12.79 7.58 0.82
N MET A 282 -12.19 6.66 0.05
CA MET A 282 -10.77 6.74 -0.31
C MET A 282 -10.62 7.53 -1.60
N ALA A 283 -9.45 8.16 -1.77
CA ALA A 283 -9.16 8.99 -2.92
C ALA A 283 -9.06 8.17 -4.22
N VAL A 284 -9.84 8.53 -5.24
CA VAL A 284 -9.85 7.81 -6.53
C VAL A 284 -9.55 8.67 -7.74
N GLU A 285 -9.79 9.97 -7.65
CA GLU A 285 -9.33 10.95 -8.64
C GLU A 285 -8.15 11.73 -8.05
N GLY A 286 -7.17 12.02 -8.92
CA GLY A 286 -6.02 12.83 -8.56
C GLY A 286 -6.46 14.25 -8.22
N GLU A 287 -6.47 14.57 -6.94
CA GLU A 287 -6.80 15.91 -6.47
C GLU A 287 -5.57 16.57 -5.85
N ASN A 288 -5.24 17.79 -6.32
CA ASN A 288 -4.30 18.69 -5.65
C ASN A 288 -2.82 18.27 -5.62
N GLY A 289 -2.37 17.47 -6.60
CA GLY A 289 -0.95 17.37 -6.92
C GLY A 289 -0.07 16.61 -5.90
N PHE A 290 -0.61 15.75 -5.04
CA PHE A 290 0.25 14.85 -4.27
C PHE A 290 1.07 13.96 -5.21
N VAL A 291 2.37 13.81 -4.95
CA VAL A 291 3.33 13.12 -5.82
C VAL A 291 3.85 11.84 -5.14
N PRO A 292 3.81 10.69 -5.82
CA PRO A 292 3.17 10.49 -7.12
C PRO A 292 1.65 10.43 -6.93
N GLU A 293 0.92 10.67 -8.01
CA GLU A 293 -0.52 10.44 -8.01
C GLU A 293 -0.83 8.97 -7.70
N TYR A 294 -1.97 8.73 -7.09
CA TYR A 294 -2.43 7.41 -6.72
C TYR A 294 -3.97 7.40 -6.79
N SER A 295 -4.52 6.21 -6.96
CA SER A 295 -5.97 6.02 -6.98
C SER A 295 -6.29 4.71 -6.29
N TYR A 296 -7.29 4.74 -5.41
CA TYR A 296 -7.88 3.53 -4.85
C TYR A 296 -8.89 2.96 -5.83
N ASN A 297 -9.08 1.64 -5.78
CA ASN A 297 -10.07 1.00 -6.63
C ASN A 297 -11.48 1.28 -6.10
N VAL A 298 -12.43 1.45 -7.02
CA VAL A 298 -13.87 1.47 -6.76
C VAL A 298 -14.53 0.57 -7.80
N THR A 299 -15.57 -0.16 -7.38
CA THR A 299 -16.42 -0.92 -8.31
C THR A 299 -17.75 -0.22 -8.48
N GLU A 300 -18.25 -0.18 -9.72
CA GLU A 300 -19.59 0.28 -10.05
C GLU A 300 -20.66 -0.79 -9.78
N ASP A 301 -20.26 -2.05 -9.53
CA ASP A 301 -21.18 -3.14 -9.16
C ASP A 301 -21.97 -2.82 -7.89
N TYR A 302 -21.40 -1.96 -7.03
CA TYR A 302 -22.02 -1.49 -5.81
C TYR A 302 -22.39 -0.01 -5.92
N ASP A 303 -23.61 0.26 -6.39
CA ASP A 303 -24.22 1.58 -6.45
C ASP A 303 -25.58 1.64 -5.73
N GLY A 304 -25.83 2.72 -4.99
CA GLY A 304 -27.10 3.00 -4.31
C GLY A 304 -27.46 2.01 -3.21
N GLU A 305 -28.76 1.94 -2.90
CA GLU A 305 -29.31 1.01 -1.90
C GLU A 305 -29.51 -0.38 -2.55
N GLN A 306 -28.91 -1.40 -1.96
CA GLN A 306 -28.96 -2.77 -2.43
C GLN A 306 -29.15 -3.75 -1.28
N THR A 307 -29.64 -4.95 -1.62
CA THR A 307 -29.57 -6.12 -0.73
C THR A 307 -28.63 -7.12 -1.37
N ILE A 308 -27.50 -7.37 -0.72
CA ILE A 308 -26.48 -8.28 -1.20
C ILE A 308 -26.69 -9.64 -0.53
N SER A 309 -26.80 -10.68 -1.35
CA SER A 309 -26.78 -12.07 -0.87
C SER A 309 -25.33 -12.52 -0.75
N ALA A 310 -24.82 -12.61 0.47
CA ALA A 310 -23.45 -13.03 0.75
C ALA A 310 -23.44 -14.08 1.86
N GLN A 311 -22.71 -15.18 1.65
CA GLN A 311 -22.53 -16.25 2.65
C GLN A 311 -23.86 -16.80 3.21
N GLY A 312 -24.90 -16.87 2.38
CA GLY A 312 -26.22 -17.38 2.78
C GLY A 312 -27.12 -16.39 3.52
N ALA A 313 -26.68 -15.14 3.72
CA ALA A 313 -27.49 -14.08 4.29
C ALA A 313 -27.73 -12.92 3.33
N ASN A 314 -28.82 -12.19 3.56
CA ASN A 314 -29.15 -10.97 2.86
C ASN A 314 -28.77 -9.78 3.74
N VAL A 315 -27.85 -8.95 3.26
CA VAL A 315 -27.34 -7.78 3.98
C VAL A 315 -27.72 -6.53 3.21
N ARG A 316 -28.35 -5.57 3.89
CA ARG A 316 -28.65 -4.26 3.30
C ARG A 316 -27.36 -3.46 3.21
N MET A 317 -27.13 -2.86 2.06
CA MET A 317 -25.97 -2.01 1.80
C MET A 317 -26.41 -0.73 1.11
N LEU A 318 -25.79 0.38 1.49
CA LEU A 318 -25.88 1.66 0.79
C LEU A 318 -24.49 2.07 0.32
N SER A 319 -24.28 2.19 -0.99
CA SER A 319 -23.00 2.52 -1.60
C SER A 319 -23.04 3.88 -2.31
N PHE A 320 -21.92 4.60 -2.25
CA PHE A 320 -21.76 5.94 -2.85
C PHE A 320 -20.51 5.94 -3.74
N PRO A 321 -20.58 5.47 -5.00
CA PRO A 321 -19.41 5.27 -5.85
C PRO A 321 -18.84 6.56 -6.46
N GLN A 322 -19.48 7.71 -6.23
CA GLN A 322 -19.03 8.99 -6.79
C GLN A 322 -17.56 9.24 -6.39
N PRO A 323 -16.68 9.63 -7.32
CA PRO A 323 -15.24 9.62 -7.08
C PRO A 323 -14.74 10.74 -6.15
N ARG A 324 -15.62 11.70 -5.82
CA ARG A 324 -15.26 12.93 -5.10
C ARG A 324 -15.50 12.82 -3.60
N PHE A 325 -14.67 13.52 -2.84
CA PHE A 325 -14.85 13.73 -1.40
C PHE A 325 -15.43 15.13 -1.12
N ASP A 326 -16.70 15.32 -1.48
CA ASP A 326 -17.38 16.62 -1.47
C ASP A 326 -18.58 16.70 -0.52
N GLU A 327 -19.12 17.91 -0.40
CA GLU A 327 -20.24 18.24 0.47
C GLU A 327 -21.51 17.44 0.12
N GLU A 328 -21.82 17.28 -1.17
CA GLU A 328 -23.04 16.63 -1.63
C GLU A 328 -23.04 15.15 -1.22
N LYS A 329 -21.95 14.44 -1.53
CA LYS A 329 -21.80 13.03 -1.19
C LYS A 329 -21.87 12.81 0.33
N LEU A 330 -21.11 13.60 1.09
CA LEU A 330 -21.06 13.44 2.55
C LEU A 330 -22.38 13.81 3.22
N THR A 331 -23.08 14.82 2.71
CA THR A 331 -24.44 15.15 3.17
C THR A 331 -25.39 13.98 2.97
N ALA A 332 -25.39 13.37 1.78
CA ALA A 332 -26.26 12.22 1.48
C ALA A 332 -25.97 11.01 2.39
N ILE A 333 -24.68 10.74 2.65
CA ILE A 333 -24.28 9.69 3.59
C ILE A 333 -24.75 10.00 5.01
N VAL A 334 -24.53 11.23 5.49
CA VAL A 334 -24.94 11.65 6.83
C VAL A 334 -26.45 11.49 7.01
N ASP A 335 -27.23 11.99 6.06
CA ASP A 335 -28.70 11.90 6.09
C ASP A 335 -29.18 10.43 6.06
N ALA A 336 -28.50 9.55 5.33
CA ALA A 336 -28.84 8.13 5.28
C ALA A 336 -28.56 7.42 6.61
N VAL A 337 -27.40 7.64 7.22
CA VAL A 337 -27.06 7.07 8.54
C VAL A 337 -27.98 7.64 9.62
N GLU A 338 -28.27 8.94 9.60
CA GLU A 338 -29.23 9.58 10.49
C GLU A 338 -30.63 8.97 10.37
N ARG A 339 -31.10 8.72 9.14
CA ARG A 339 -32.39 8.07 8.90
C ARG A 339 -32.40 6.62 9.40
N PHE A 340 -31.29 5.91 9.24
CA PHE A 340 -31.14 4.58 9.80
C PHE A 340 -31.08 4.61 11.34
N ASP A 341 -30.65 5.70 11.97
CA ASP A 341 -30.67 5.88 13.43
C ASP A 341 -30.08 4.69 14.21
N PRO A 342 -28.80 4.35 13.94
CA PRO A 342 -28.12 3.22 14.55
C PRO A 342 -27.91 3.41 16.05
N ASP A 343 -27.90 2.29 16.78
CA ASP A 343 -27.53 2.23 18.19
C ASP A 343 -26.01 2.39 18.36
N VAL A 344 -25.25 1.89 17.39
CA VAL A 344 -23.80 1.98 17.32
C VAL A 344 -23.35 2.01 15.86
N ILE A 345 -22.30 2.78 15.59
CA ILE A 345 -21.60 2.76 14.32
C ILE A 345 -20.31 1.93 14.50
N VAL A 346 -20.12 0.93 13.66
CA VAL A 346 -18.84 0.20 13.55
C VAL A 346 -18.05 0.83 12.40
N ALA A 347 -16.99 1.55 12.75
CA ALA A 347 -16.01 2.07 11.80
C ALA A 347 -15.08 0.93 11.38
N PHE A 348 -15.38 0.29 10.26
CA PHE A 348 -14.76 -0.95 9.81
C PHE A 348 -13.65 -0.69 8.79
N GLY A 349 -12.45 -1.19 9.04
CA GLY A 349 -11.31 -1.06 8.12
C GLY A 349 -10.13 -0.25 8.67
N GLY A 350 -9.43 0.48 7.80
CA GLY A 350 -8.47 1.51 8.24
C GLY A 350 -9.20 2.76 8.75
N SER A 351 -8.49 3.87 8.90
CA SER A 351 -9.10 5.16 9.28
C SER A 351 -10.36 5.45 8.47
N ASN A 352 -11.42 5.83 9.15
CA ASN A 352 -12.75 5.93 8.56
C ASN A 352 -13.31 7.32 8.78
N THR A 353 -12.94 8.24 7.88
CA THR A 353 -13.26 9.67 8.00
C THR A 353 -14.77 9.91 8.10
N VAL A 354 -15.57 9.10 7.41
CA VAL A 354 -17.03 9.20 7.39
C VAL A 354 -17.65 8.74 8.71
N ALA A 355 -17.23 7.59 9.24
CA ALA A 355 -17.73 7.12 10.54
C ALA A 355 -17.34 8.07 11.68
N ASP A 356 -16.15 8.65 11.61
CA ASP A 356 -15.63 9.56 12.63
C ASP A 356 -16.35 10.92 12.65
N LEU A 357 -17.04 11.33 11.58
CA LEU A 357 -17.94 12.49 11.61
C LEU A 357 -19.03 12.34 12.68
N PHE A 358 -19.43 11.10 13.00
CA PHE A 358 -20.48 10.83 13.97
C PHE A 358 -19.98 10.74 15.41
N ALA A 359 -18.66 10.69 15.66
CA ALA A 359 -18.10 10.33 16.96
C ALA A 359 -18.51 11.29 18.11
N GLY A 360 -18.86 12.54 17.79
CA GLY A 360 -19.42 13.51 18.76
C GLY A 360 -20.94 13.43 18.96
N SER A 361 -21.65 12.66 18.14
CA SER A 361 -23.12 12.58 18.10
C SER A 361 -23.69 11.18 18.38
N ARG A 362 -22.88 10.13 18.18
CA ARG A 362 -23.24 8.74 18.41
C ARG A 362 -22.07 7.91 18.94
N PRO A 363 -22.34 6.76 19.58
CA PRO A 363 -21.33 5.75 19.88
C PRO A 363 -20.71 5.20 18.59
N VAL A 364 -19.39 5.32 18.47
CA VAL A 364 -18.62 4.76 17.35
C VAL A 364 -17.56 3.82 17.90
N VAL A 365 -17.49 2.60 17.36
CA VAL A 365 -16.46 1.62 17.69
C VAL A 365 -15.61 1.38 16.45
N PHE A 366 -14.31 1.67 16.54
CA PHE A 366 -13.35 1.42 15.47
C PHE A 366 -12.87 -0.03 15.49
N LEU A 367 -13.08 -0.73 14.39
CA LEU A 367 -12.70 -2.13 14.19
C LEU A 367 -11.70 -2.24 13.02
N PRO A 368 -10.39 -2.38 13.31
CA PRO A 368 -9.37 -2.49 12.28
C PRO A 368 -9.44 -3.84 11.54
N THR A 369 -9.20 -3.81 10.22
CA THR A 369 -9.07 -5.02 9.38
C THR A 369 -7.61 -5.39 9.06
N SER A 370 -6.65 -4.65 9.63
CA SER A 370 -5.21 -4.85 9.46
C SER A 370 -4.47 -4.32 10.69
N SER A 371 -3.25 -4.81 10.93
CA SER A 371 -2.40 -4.35 12.02
C SER A 371 -1.88 -2.92 11.82
N GLY A 372 -1.30 -2.33 12.87
CA GLY A 372 -0.71 -0.98 12.82
C GLY A 372 -1.64 0.17 13.24
N LEU A 373 -2.90 -0.15 13.60
CA LEU A 373 -3.86 0.72 14.29
C LEU A 373 -3.92 2.17 13.79
N SER A 374 -4.74 2.34 12.78
CA SER A 374 -5.05 3.60 12.11
C SER A 374 -5.60 4.71 13.06
N PRO A 375 -5.36 6.00 12.77
CA PRO A 375 -6.04 7.11 13.43
C PRO A 375 -7.57 6.99 13.35
N SER A 376 -8.26 7.24 14.47
CA SER A 376 -9.71 7.36 14.50
C SER A 376 -10.18 8.24 15.66
N LEU A 377 -11.31 8.92 15.46
CA LEU A 377 -12.03 9.70 16.48
C LEU A 377 -13.10 8.88 17.21
N ALA A 378 -13.28 7.60 16.85
CA ALA A 378 -14.26 6.72 17.46
C ALA A 378 -14.20 6.70 19.00
N THR A 379 -15.36 6.49 19.63
CA THR A 379 -15.51 6.39 21.09
C THR A 379 -14.60 5.33 21.68
N LEU A 380 -14.52 4.16 21.03
CA LEU A 380 -13.57 3.10 21.37
C LEU A 380 -12.73 2.69 20.16
N LEU A 381 -11.47 2.37 20.40
CA LEU A 381 -10.49 1.91 19.41
C LEU A 381 -10.13 0.46 19.71
N LEU A 382 -10.45 -0.47 18.83
CA LEU A 382 -10.16 -1.89 19.05
C LEU A 382 -8.80 -2.30 18.47
N GLY A 383 -8.15 -3.28 19.11
CA GLY A 383 -7.00 -4.01 18.55
C GLY A 383 -7.37 -4.86 17.33
N TYR A 384 -6.42 -5.10 16.43
CA TYR A 384 -6.55 -6.12 15.39
C TYR A 384 -6.18 -7.51 15.94
N ALA A 385 -5.09 -7.55 16.72
CA ALA A 385 -4.59 -8.74 17.41
C ALA A 385 -4.70 -8.58 18.93
N PRO A 386 -4.81 -9.69 19.69
CA PRO A 386 -4.95 -9.62 21.15
C PRO A 386 -3.71 -9.07 21.85
N GLU A 387 -2.54 -9.15 21.22
CA GLU A 387 -1.29 -8.55 21.69
C GLU A 387 -1.17 -7.06 21.40
N ASP A 388 -2.07 -6.48 20.59
CA ASP A 388 -2.01 -5.06 20.29
C ASP A 388 -2.19 -4.23 21.57
N ASP A 389 -1.37 -3.20 21.70
CA ASP A 389 -1.47 -2.23 22.77
C ASP A 389 -1.43 -0.80 22.21
N ALA A 390 -1.75 0.16 23.08
CA ALA A 390 -1.67 1.59 22.79
C ALA A 390 -0.44 2.23 23.44
N ALA A 391 0.66 1.50 23.60
CA ALA A 391 1.91 2.06 24.09
C ALA A 391 2.45 3.10 23.10
N GLY A 392 2.96 4.21 23.63
CA GLY A 392 3.44 5.34 22.82
C GLY A 392 2.34 6.19 22.17
N TRP A 393 1.06 5.86 22.36
CA TRP A 393 -0.05 6.67 21.85
C TRP A 393 -0.31 7.89 22.75
N PRO A 394 -0.89 8.97 22.18
CA PRO A 394 -1.43 10.07 22.98
C PRO A 394 -2.42 9.55 24.04
N GLU A 395 -2.41 10.17 25.22
CA GLU A 395 -3.20 9.74 26.38
C GLU A 395 -4.69 9.57 26.04
N GLU A 396 -5.25 10.52 25.31
CA GLU A 396 -6.66 10.52 24.88
C GLU A 396 -7.01 9.32 23.97
N ALA A 397 -6.11 8.92 23.07
CA ALA A 397 -6.32 7.74 22.21
C ALA A 397 -6.13 6.45 23.01
N ARG A 398 -5.12 6.42 23.89
CA ARG A 398 -4.83 5.27 24.76
C ARG A 398 -5.99 4.97 25.73
N ALA A 399 -6.65 6.00 26.27
CA ALA A 399 -7.81 5.84 27.15
C ALA A 399 -9.00 5.15 26.44
N ARG A 400 -9.13 5.36 25.13
CA ARG A 400 -10.18 4.78 24.28
C ARG A 400 -9.83 3.39 23.74
N PHE A 401 -8.59 2.93 23.88
CA PHE A 401 -8.15 1.65 23.33
C PHE A 401 -8.67 0.46 24.13
N ARG A 402 -9.09 -0.61 23.44
CA ARG A 402 -9.45 -1.90 24.03
C ARG A 402 -8.78 -3.04 23.25
N PRO A 403 -8.13 -4.00 23.94
CA PRO A 403 -7.63 -5.21 23.28
C PRO A 403 -8.77 -5.97 22.62
N PHE A 404 -8.53 -6.48 21.42
CA PHE A 404 -9.53 -7.22 20.65
C PHE A 404 -8.82 -8.19 19.70
N SER A 405 -9.56 -9.14 19.15
CA SER A 405 -9.06 -9.96 18.05
C SER A 405 -10.05 -9.94 16.91
N PHE A 406 -9.59 -9.64 15.71
CA PHE A 406 -10.41 -9.56 14.52
C PHE A 406 -11.17 -10.87 14.21
N GLY A 407 -10.60 -12.01 14.59
CA GLY A 407 -11.18 -13.35 14.39
C GLY A 407 -11.29 -13.73 12.91
N TRP A 408 -11.69 -14.97 12.60
CA TRP A 408 -11.83 -15.50 11.25
C TRP A 408 -12.96 -16.53 11.16
N THR A 409 -13.74 -16.48 10.08
CA THR A 409 -14.65 -17.57 9.74
C THR A 409 -13.94 -18.49 8.75
N LEU A 410 -13.81 -19.75 9.12
CA LEU A 410 -13.13 -20.73 8.27
C LEU A 410 -14.00 -21.06 7.05
N PRO A 411 -13.43 -21.05 5.83
CA PRO A 411 -14.12 -21.63 4.69
C PRO A 411 -14.29 -23.13 4.93
N ALA A 412 -15.28 -23.73 4.26
CA ALA A 412 -15.46 -25.17 4.26
C ALA A 412 -14.13 -25.87 3.91
N ALA A 413 -13.78 -26.92 4.63
CA ALA A 413 -12.52 -27.64 4.42
C ALA A 413 -12.42 -28.24 3.00
N GLY A 414 -13.57 -28.48 2.35
CA GLY A 414 -13.63 -29.12 1.04
C GLY A 414 -13.28 -30.62 1.12
N PRO A 415 -13.21 -31.30 -0.03
CA PRO A 415 -12.72 -32.67 -0.09
C PRO A 415 -11.22 -32.74 0.17
N ALA A 416 -10.74 -33.88 0.66
CA ALA A 416 -9.31 -34.15 0.76
C ALA A 416 -8.66 -34.12 -0.65
N ARG A 417 -7.47 -33.51 -0.74
CA ARG A 417 -6.71 -33.32 -1.99
C ARG A 417 -5.32 -33.94 -1.84
N SER A 418 -4.71 -34.30 -2.95
CA SER A 418 -3.34 -34.79 -3.07
C SER A 418 -2.44 -33.74 -3.73
N ARG A 419 -1.12 -33.91 -3.68
CA ARG A 419 -0.19 -33.02 -4.40
C ARG A 419 -0.38 -33.05 -5.92
N ALA A 420 -0.78 -34.20 -6.47
CA ALA A 420 -1.05 -34.35 -7.89
C ALA A 420 -2.21 -33.46 -8.37
N ASP A 421 -3.21 -33.20 -7.51
CA ASP A 421 -4.34 -32.31 -7.82
C ASP A 421 -3.91 -30.86 -8.06
N PHE A 422 -2.71 -30.49 -7.60
CA PHE A 422 -2.11 -29.17 -7.78
C PHE A 422 -0.93 -29.18 -8.77
N GLY A 423 -0.65 -30.31 -9.43
CA GLY A 423 0.51 -30.46 -10.31
C GLY A 423 1.85 -30.46 -9.57
N LEU A 424 1.88 -30.81 -8.29
CA LEU A 424 3.07 -30.76 -7.43
C LEU A 424 3.72 -32.15 -7.27
N PRO A 425 5.05 -32.23 -7.08
CA PRO A 425 5.75 -33.48 -6.80
C PRO A 425 5.26 -34.17 -5.52
N ALA A 426 5.20 -35.52 -5.53
CA ALA A 426 4.61 -36.30 -4.44
C ALA A 426 5.41 -36.26 -3.14
N ASP A 427 6.75 -36.24 -3.23
CA ASP A 427 7.66 -36.43 -2.10
C ASP A 427 8.33 -35.13 -1.64
N GLY A 428 9.00 -35.20 -0.49
CA GLY A 428 9.78 -34.10 0.09
C GLY A 428 8.93 -33.00 0.76
N PRO A 429 9.57 -32.06 1.50
CA PRO A 429 8.87 -30.95 2.14
C PRO A 429 8.24 -30.01 1.11
N LEU A 430 6.97 -29.64 1.31
CA LEU A 430 6.26 -28.63 0.50
C LEU A 430 6.07 -27.35 1.32
N TYR A 431 6.74 -26.30 0.91
CA TYR A 431 6.56 -24.96 1.47
C TYR A 431 5.52 -24.20 0.65
N VAL A 432 4.62 -23.47 1.30
CA VAL A 432 3.59 -22.68 0.60
C VAL A 432 3.69 -21.20 0.95
N VAL A 433 3.56 -20.35 -0.06
CA VAL A 433 3.45 -18.89 0.06
C VAL A 433 2.10 -18.49 -0.55
N VAL A 434 1.26 -17.80 0.21
CA VAL A 434 -0.15 -17.59 -0.18
C VAL A 434 -0.52 -16.12 -0.12
N GLY A 435 -1.19 -15.59 -1.14
CA GLY A 435 -1.72 -14.23 -1.12
C GLY A 435 -2.23 -13.73 -2.46
N ASN A 436 -2.99 -12.64 -2.44
CA ASN A 436 -3.59 -12.06 -3.66
C ASN A 436 -2.71 -10.98 -4.31
N ARG A 437 -1.56 -10.66 -3.69
CA ARG A 437 -0.63 -9.60 -4.12
C ARG A 437 0.81 -10.10 -4.17
N LEU A 438 1.01 -11.37 -4.51
CA LEU A 438 2.34 -11.99 -4.48
C LEU A 438 3.30 -11.32 -5.45
N ASP A 439 2.81 -10.70 -6.54
CA ASP A 439 3.68 -9.91 -7.41
C ASP A 439 4.34 -8.74 -6.67
N GLN A 440 3.62 -8.07 -5.79
CA GLN A 440 4.12 -6.95 -5.00
C GLN A 440 4.84 -7.40 -3.73
N GLU A 441 4.37 -8.47 -3.10
CA GLU A 441 4.81 -8.90 -1.77
C GLU A 441 5.96 -9.92 -1.79
N VAL A 442 6.20 -10.59 -2.92
CA VAL A 442 7.34 -11.50 -3.10
C VAL A 442 8.43 -10.78 -3.91
N GLY A 443 9.29 -10.05 -3.20
CA GLY A 443 10.42 -9.32 -3.77
C GLY A 443 11.62 -10.23 -4.10
N PRO A 444 12.65 -9.68 -4.80
CA PRO A 444 13.88 -10.41 -5.12
C PRO A 444 14.61 -10.95 -3.88
N GLU A 445 14.67 -10.17 -2.80
CA GLU A 445 15.31 -10.57 -1.54
C GLU A 445 14.67 -11.84 -0.96
N PHE A 446 13.33 -11.90 -0.92
CA PHE A 446 12.64 -13.07 -0.41
C PHE A 446 12.77 -14.29 -1.35
N LEU A 447 12.81 -14.08 -2.67
CA LEU A 447 13.13 -15.16 -3.60
C LEU A 447 14.54 -15.72 -3.37
N GLU A 448 15.52 -14.86 -3.06
CA GLU A 448 16.86 -15.30 -2.69
C GLU A 448 16.87 -16.07 -1.35
N THR A 449 16.06 -15.66 -0.37
CA THR A 449 15.84 -16.44 0.86
C THR A 449 15.31 -17.83 0.53
N LEU A 450 14.29 -17.94 -0.33
CA LEU A 450 13.71 -19.22 -0.74
C LEU A 450 14.71 -20.07 -1.53
N ASP A 451 15.56 -19.47 -2.36
CA ASP A 451 16.62 -20.16 -3.09
C ASP A 451 17.64 -20.78 -2.11
N ARG A 452 18.09 -20.02 -1.10
CA ARG A 452 18.97 -20.51 -0.02
C ARG A 452 18.32 -21.58 0.84
N LEU A 453 17.00 -21.50 1.09
CA LEU A 453 16.25 -22.56 1.78
C LEU A 453 16.32 -23.87 0.98
N LEU A 454 16.09 -23.79 -0.33
CA LEU A 454 16.10 -24.94 -1.22
C LEU A 454 17.51 -25.55 -1.40
N ASP A 455 18.59 -24.77 -1.26
CA ASP A 455 19.95 -25.29 -1.19
C ASP A 455 20.18 -26.15 0.07
N ARG A 456 19.53 -25.80 1.19
CA ARG A 456 19.62 -26.52 2.48
C ARG A 456 18.66 -27.70 2.59
N VAL A 457 17.63 -27.75 1.74
CA VAL A 457 16.60 -28.80 1.70
C VAL A 457 16.49 -29.34 0.27
N PRO A 458 17.34 -30.32 -0.11
CA PRO A 458 17.48 -30.77 -1.51
C PRO A 458 16.19 -31.27 -2.17
N ASP A 459 15.32 -31.95 -1.41
CA ASP A 459 14.04 -32.47 -1.91
C ASP A 459 12.86 -31.49 -1.67
N GLY A 460 13.16 -30.29 -1.16
CA GLY A 460 12.16 -29.26 -0.87
C GLY A 460 11.53 -28.68 -2.13
N GLN A 461 10.24 -28.35 -2.04
CA GLN A 461 9.46 -27.68 -3.08
C GLN A 461 8.82 -26.41 -2.49
N VAL A 462 8.70 -25.34 -3.28
CA VAL A 462 7.94 -24.14 -2.91
C VAL A 462 6.77 -23.96 -3.87
N ALA A 463 5.58 -23.73 -3.35
CA ALA A 463 4.40 -23.40 -4.14
C ALA A 463 3.83 -22.03 -3.76
N PHE A 464 3.53 -21.22 -4.78
CA PHE A 464 2.90 -19.91 -4.66
C PHE A 464 1.43 -20.02 -5.04
N ALA A 465 0.53 -19.78 -4.08
CA ALA A 465 -0.91 -19.83 -4.27
C ALA A 465 -1.52 -18.41 -4.25
N GLY A 466 -1.97 -17.96 -5.41
CA GLY A 466 -2.46 -16.61 -5.67
C GLY A 466 -2.27 -16.19 -7.12
N ALA A 467 -3.15 -15.33 -7.63
CA ALA A 467 -2.99 -14.73 -8.95
C ALA A 467 -1.65 -13.98 -9.05
N VAL A 468 -0.86 -14.31 -10.07
CA VAL A 468 0.44 -13.69 -10.37
C VAL A 468 0.64 -13.57 -11.86
N THR A 469 1.32 -12.50 -12.27
CA THR A 469 1.68 -12.21 -13.67
C THR A 469 3.19 -12.10 -13.84
N GLU A 470 3.88 -11.44 -12.92
CA GLU A 470 5.32 -11.13 -13.03
C GLU A 470 6.20 -12.13 -12.28
N LEU A 471 5.69 -12.69 -11.18
CA LEU A 471 6.41 -13.61 -10.31
C LEU A 471 6.97 -14.83 -11.05
N PRO A 472 6.27 -15.49 -11.99
CA PRO A 472 6.84 -16.61 -12.73
C PRO A 472 8.13 -16.24 -13.50
N GLY A 473 8.19 -15.03 -14.08
CA GLY A 473 9.38 -14.54 -14.75
C GLY A 473 10.56 -14.31 -13.80
N ARG A 474 10.28 -13.81 -12.58
CA ARG A 474 11.30 -13.65 -11.54
C ARG A 474 11.79 -14.99 -10.99
N ILE A 475 10.89 -15.95 -10.81
CA ILE A 475 11.23 -17.32 -10.41
C ILE A 475 12.15 -17.97 -11.45
N ALA A 476 11.89 -17.79 -12.74
CA ALA A 476 12.71 -18.37 -13.81
C ALA A 476 14.18 -17.91 -13.78
N ALA A 477 14.48 -16.78 -13.13
CA ALA A 477 15.84 -16.26 -12.98
C ALA A 477 16.58 -16.80 -11.74
N THR A 478 15.93 -17.57 -10.85
CA THR A 478 16.55 -18.12 -9.64
C THR A 478 17.30 -19.42 -9.92
N ARG A 479 18.22 -19.83 -9.03
CA ARG A 479 19.03 -21.04 -9.22
C ARG A 479 18.19 -22.32 -9.10
N ASN A 480 17.20 -22.32 -8.20
CA ASN A 480 16.32 -23.45 -7.93
C ASN A 480 14.92 -23.33 -8.57
N ALA A 481 14.78 -22.60 -9.67
CA ALA A 481 13.51 -22.33 -10.35
C ALA A 481 12.65 -23.58 -10.60
N ALA A 482 13.26 -24.73 -10.94
CA ALA A 482 12.55 -25.99 -11.20
C ALA A 482 11.78 -26.56 -9.99
N ARG A 483 12.04 -26.06 -8.78
CA ARG A 483 11.41 -26.48 -7.52
C ARG A 483 10.46 -25.41 -6.95
N MET A 484 10.17 -24.37 -7.73
CA MET A 484 9.31 -23.25 -7.35
C MET A 484 8.12 -23.18 -8.32
N HIS A 485 6.90 -23.36 -7.80
CA HIS A 485 5.69 -23.57 -8.58
C HIS A 485 4.68 -22.44 -8.39
N ALA A 486 4.38 -21.67 -9.44
CA ALA A 486 3.31 -20.68 -9.41
C ALA A 486 1.98 -21.37 -9.77
N LEU A 487 1.10 -21.58 -8.77
CA LEU A 487 -0.16 -22.30 -8.95
C LEU A 487 -1.29 -21.41 -9.49
N GLY A 488 -1.15 -20.09 -9.41
CA GLY A 488 -2.25 -19.17 -9.65
C GLY A 488 -3.30 -19.23 -8.54
N ASN A 489 -4.55 -18.84 -8.85
CA ASN A 489 -5.64 -18.91 -7.90
C ASN A 489 -5.98 -20.37 -7.55
N VAL A 490 -5.99 -20.69 -6.26
CA VAL A 490 -6.30 -22.03 -5.75
C VAL A 490 -7.68 -22.03 -5.09
N GLU A 491 -8.63 -22.69 -5.73
CA GLU A 491 -9.95 -22.96 -5.13
C GLU A 491 -9.79 -23.98 -3.99
N GLY A 492 -10.45 -23.72 -2.85
CA GLY A 492 -10.36 -24.61 -1.68
C GLY A 492 -8.96 -24.66 -1.07
N ILE A 493 -8.39 -23.50 -0.73
CA ILE A 493 -7.01 -23.36 -0.23
C ILE A 493 -6.63 -24.31 0.91
N ARG A 494 -7.59 -24.71 1.77
CA ARG A 494 -7.37 -25.67 2.86
C ARG A 494 -6.97 -27.06 2.37
N GLY A 495 -7.40 -27.45 1.17
CA GLY A 495 -6.94 -28.68 0.52
C GLY A 495 -5.44 -28.64 0.19
N LEU A 496 -4.90 -27.47 -0.20
CA LEU A 496 -3.46 -27.29 -0.38
C LEU A 496 -2.73 -27.33 0.97
N TYR A 497 -3.32 -26.76 2.02
CA TYR A 497 -2.72 -26.77 3.36
C TYR A 497 -2.59 -28.18 3.93
N GLY A 498 -3.58 -29.04 3.68
CA GLY A 498 -3.55 -30.44 4.10
C GLY A 498 -2.40 -31.27 3.49
N VAL A 499 -1.79 -30.81 2.39
CA VAL A 499 -0.64 -31.48 1.75
C VAL A 499 0.68 -30.71 1.88
N ALA A 500 0.63 -29.51 2.47
CA ALA A 500 1.77 -28.65 2.73
C ALA A 500 2.51 -29.06 4.01
N THR A 501 3.78 -28.69 4.09
CA THR A 501 4.66 -28.94 5.23
C THR A 501 4.80 -27.70 6.10
N VAL A 502 4.98 -26.52 5.49
CA VAL A 502 5.14 -25.25 6.20
C VAL A 502 4.56 -24.12 5.36
N TYR A 503 3.85 -23.19 5.99
CA TYR A 503 3.49 -21.90 5.42
C TYR A 503 4.62 -20.89 5.64
N LEU A 504 5.12 -20.27 4.58
CA LEU A 504 6.16 -19.24 4.62
C LEU A 504 5.56 -17.88 4.28
N ASN A 505 5.66 -16.93 5.21
CA ASN A 505 5.17 -15.58 5.01
C ASN A 505 6.33 -14.64 4.60
N PRO A 506 6.27 -13.99 3.42
CA PRO A 506 7.22 -12.92 3.09
C PRO A 506 7.06 -11.72 4.04
N PRO A 507 8.06 -10.81 4.11
CA PRO A 507 7.87 -9.51 4.76
C PRO A 507 6.80 -8.70 4.02
N ARG A 508 5.60 -8.57 4.60
CA ARG A 508 4.48 -7.84 4.01
C ARG A 508 3.49 -7.37 5.07
N GLN A 509 2.56 -6.51 4.67
CA GLN A 509 1.44 -6.11 5.53
C GLN A 509 0.29 -7.12 5.51
N GLY A 510 -0.09 -7.67 4.35
CA GLY A 510 -1.25 -8.56 4.21
C GLY A 510 -1.00 -10.02 4.63
N GLY A 511 -1.98 -10.89 4.34
CA GLY A 511 -1.88 -12.35 4.50
C GLY A 511 -2.56 -12.93 5.74
N GLY A 512 -3.12 -12.10 6.63
CA GLY A 512 -3.72 -12.51 7.90
C GLY A 512 -4.71 -13.67 7.79
N GLY A 513 -5.69 -13.58 6.89
CA GLY A 513 -6.70 -14.64 6.70
C GLY A 513 -6.10 -15.96 6.23
N SER A 514 -5.18 -15.91 5.26
CA SER A 514 -4.51 -17.12 4.76
C SER A 514 -3.67 -17.82 5.84
N ALA A 515 -3.04 -17.05 6.73
CA ALA A 515 -2.30 -17.58 7.87
C ALA A 515 -3.25 -18.14 8.95
N ALA A 516 -4.37 -17.47 9.23
CA ALA A 516 -5.36 -17.98 10.17
C ALA A 516 -5.92 -19.34 9.74
N PHE A 517 -6.20 -19.50 8.44
CA PHE A 517 -6.64 -20.78 7.88
C PHE A 517 -5.56 -21.87 8.03
N ALA A 518 -4.28 -21.50 7.84
CA ALA A 518 -3.15 -22.41 8.06
C ALA A 518 -3.07 -22.86 9.53
N LEU A 519 -3.22 -21.92 10.48
CA LEU A 519 -3.22 -22.24 11.91
C LEU A 519 -4.37 -23.19 12.29
N ALA A 520 -5.57 -22.96 11.76
CA ALA A 520 -6.73 -23.82 12.00
C ALA A 520 -6.49 -25.27 11.55
N ASP A 521 -5.80 -25.45 10.43
CA ASP A 521 -5.43 -26.77 9.89
C ASP A 521 -4.16 -27.35 10.55
N GLY A 522 -3.55 -26.62 11.49
CA GLY A 522 -2.31 -27.02 12.14
C GLY A 522 -1.10 -27.01 11.20
N LEU A 523 -1.14 -26.26 10.10
CA LEU A 523 0.00 -26.03 9.24
C LEU A 523 0.97 -25.04 9.92
N PRO A 524 2.21 -25.43 10.24
CA PRO A 524 3.17 -24.52 10.86
C PRO A 524 3.43 -23.29 10.01
N VAL A 525 3.48 -22.12 10.64
CA VAL A 525 3.74 -20.84 9.98
C VAL A 525 5.10 -20.30 10.41
N VAL A 526 5.87 -19.78 9.46
CA VAL A 526 7.07 -18.97 9.71
C VAL A 526 6.84 -17.59 9.12
N ALA A 527 6.91 -16.56 9.96
CA ALA A 527 6.68 -15.17 9.57
C ALA A 527 7.65 -14.22 10.27
N TYR A 528 7.91 -13.05 9.70
CA TYR A 528 8.59 -11.97 10.42
C TYR A 528 7.66 -11.33 11.45
N ALA A 529 8.21 -10.69 12.49
CA ALA A 529 7.45 -9.97 13.51
C ALA A 529 6.88 -8.62 13.03
N ARG A 530 6.21 -8.62 11.86
CA ARG A 530 5.55 -7.46 11.26
C ARG A 530 4.33 -7.86 10.41
N GLY A 531 3.38 -6.93 10.27
CA GLY A 531 2.21 -7.10 9.41
C GLY A 531 1.11 -7.97 10.01
N ASP A 532 0.05 -8.20 9.24
CA ASP A 532 -1.17 -8.90 9.67
C ASP A 532 -0.90 -10.33 10.11
N VAL A 533 -0.01 -11.04 9.40
CA VAL A 533 0.33 -12.42 9.74
C VAL A 533 0.97 -12.50 11.12
N ALA A 534 1.85 -11.56 11.48
CA ALA A 534 2.48 -11.54 12.81
C ALA A 534 1.44 -11.41 13.93
N GLY A 535 0.45 -10.54 13.77
CA GLY A 535 -0.66 -10.39 14.73
C GLY A 535 -1.51 -11.67 14.87
N VAL A 536 -1.74 -12.36 13.75
CA VAL A 536 -2.51 -13.63 13.75
C VAL A 536 -1.73 -14.76 14.42
N VAL A 537 -0.46 -14.98 14.04
CA VAL A 537 0.33 -16.13 14.51
C VAL A 537 0.96 -15.92 15.88
N GLY A 538 1.13 -14.67 16.30
CA GLY A 538 1.70 -14.30 17.59
C GLY A 538 3.22 -14.51 17.67
N PRO A 539 3.86 -14.02 18.76
CA PRO A 539 5.32 -13.94 18.87
C PRO A 539 6.04 -15.28 18.80
N ALA A 540 5.38 -16.38 19.22
CA ALA A 540 5.97 -17.72 19.22
C ALA A 540 6.25 -18.31 17.82
N MET A 541 5.65 -17.73 16.77
CA MET A 541 5.79 -18.16 15.38
C MET A 541 6.43 -17.08 14.49
N THR A 542 6.87 -15.98 15.10
CA THR A 542 7.58 -14.91 14.41
C THR A 542 9.09 -15.02 14.58
N VAL A 543 9.84 -14.56 13.58
CA VAL A 543 11.31 -14.48 13.58
C VAL A 543 11.78 -13.03 13.39
N THR A 544 13.01 -12.76 13.84
CA THR A 544 13.62 -11.42 13.86
C THR A 544 14.32 -11.03 12.56
N ASP A 545 14.88 -12.01 11.87
CA ASP A 545 15.74 -11.81 10.72
C ASP A 545 15.71 -13.04 9.79
N GLU A 546 16.39 -12.91 8.65
CA GLU A 546 16.45 -13.95 7.64
C GLU A 546 17.14 -15.23 8.12
N THR A 547 18.18 -15.12 8.96
CA THR A 547 18.90 -16.29 9.47
C THR A 547 17.96 -17.15 10.30
N ALA A 548 17.24 -16.53 11.23
CA ALA A 548 16.22 -17.20 12.04
C ALA A 548 15.07 -17.76 11.18
N PHE A 549 14.67 -17.04 10.13
CA PHE A 549 13.67 -17.51 9.17
C PHE A 549 14.10 -18.82 8.51
N LEU A 550 15.32 -18.87 7.96
CA LEU A 550 15.87 -20.04 7.28
C LEU A 550 16.04 -21.21 8.24
N GLU A 551 16.59 -20.99 9.43
CA GLU A 551 16.78 -22.05 10.44
C GLU A 551 15.45 -22.69 10.84
N ARG A 552 14.43 -21.87 11.09
CA ARG A 552 13.08 -22.35 11.44
C ARG A 552 12.45 -23.12 10.28
N ALA A 553 12.53 -22.61 9.05
CA ALA A 553 11.95 -23.26 7.88
C ALA A 553 12.64 -24.60 7.54
N VAL A 554 13.96 -24.68 7.67
CA VAL A 554 14.73 -25.92 7.48
C VAL A 554 14.34 -26.95 8.54
N ALA A 555 14.33 -26.56 9.81
CA ALA A 555 13.95 -27.46 10.91
C ALA A 555 12.55 -28.05 10.72
N LEU A 556 11.55 -27.22 10.41
CA LEU A 556 10.18 -27.68 10.18
C LEU A 556 10.02 -28.56 8.92
N GLY A 557 10.86 -28.35 7.90
CA GLY A 557 10.89 -29.20 6.71
C GLY A 557 11.44 -30.59 6.98
N GLN A 558 12.55 -30.66 7.72
CA GLN A 558 13.35 -31.88 7.86
C GLN A 558 13.04 -32.69 9.13
N ASP A 559 12.53 -32.06 10.19
CA ASP A 559 12.23 -32.71 11.47
C ASP A 559 10.72 -32.86 11.70
N SER A 560 10.25 -34.11 11.63
CA SER A 560 8.84 -34.46 11.86
C SER A 560 8.35 -34.18 13.29
N ALA A 561 9.23 -34.27 14.30
CA ALA A 561 8.86 -34.02 15.70
C ALA A 561 8.70 -32.52 15.95
N ALA A 562 9.66 -31.71 15.47
CA ALA A 562 9.55 -30.26 15.50
C ALA A 562 8.29 -29.77 14.76
N ARG A 563 7.99 -30.37 13.60
CA ARG A 563 6.78 -30.07 12.84
C ARG A 563 5.50 -30.43 13.59
N ALA A 564 5.44 -31.59 14.25
CA ALA A 564 4.27 -32.00 15.03
C ALA A 564 4.01 -31.06 16.22
N GLN A 565 5.08 -30.63 16.91
CA GLN A 565 4.97 -29.65 17.99
C GLN A 565 4.47 -28.29 17.49
N ALA A 566 5.00 -27.81 16.36
CA ALA A 566 4.57 -26.55 15.77
C ALA A 566 3.11 -26.61 15.28
N ALA A 567 2.66 -27.76 14.77
CA ALA A 567 1.28 -27.98 14.36
C ALA A 567 0.30 -27.89 15.52
N GLU A 568 0.67 -28.42 16.69
CA GLU A 568 -0.16 -28.30 17.90
C GLU A 568 -0.21 -26.86 18.40
N ALA A 569 0.94 -26.17 18.44
CA ALA A 569 0.99 -24.76 18.80
C ALA A 569 0.12 -23.89 17.86
N ALA A 570 0.08 -24.22 16.57
CA ALA A 570 -0.74 -23.54 15.57
C ALA A 570 -2.24 -23.68 15.87
N ARG A 571 -2.71 -24.90 16.18
CA ARG A 571 -4.12 -25.15 16.54
C ARG A 571 -4.51 -24.43 17.83
N THR A 572 -3.66 -24.49 18.86
CA THR A 572 -3.89 -23.80 20.14
C THR A 572 -4.03 -22.31 19.92
N ARG A 573 -3.11 -21.70 19.16
CA ARG A 573 -3.18 -20.26 18.83
C ARG A 573 -4.51 -19.91 18.14
N PHE A 574 -4.92 -20.70 17.14
CA PHE A 574 -6.18 -20.45 16.43
C PHE A 574 -7.40 -20.48 17.36
N ALA A 575 -7.48 -21.48 18.24
CA ALA A 575 -8.61 -21.66 19.15
C ALA A 575 -8.76 -20.51 20.19
N GLU A 576 -7.66 -19.86 20.53
CA GLU A 576 -7.62 -18.75 21.49
C GLU A 576 -7.99 -17.41 20.86
N THR A 577 -7.55 -17.15 19.63
CA THR A 577 -7.51 -15.78 19.10
C THR A 577 -8.24 -15.60 17.78
N ALA A 578 -8.61 -16.66 17.05
CA ALA A 578 -8.99 -16.54 15.64
C ALA A 578 -10.46 -16.88 15.33
N ASP A 579 -11.37 -16.95 16.32
CA ASP A 579 -12.80 -17.25 16.10
C ASP A 579 -13.66 -15.98 15.94
N ARG A 580 -14.17 -15.76 14.73
CA ARG A 580 -15.02 -14.60 14.40
C ARG A 580 -16.32 -14.53 15.20
N ALA A 581 -16.92 -15.66 15.58
CA ALA A 581 -18.18 -15.66 16.35
C ALA A 581 -17.98 -14.98 17.72
N ARG A 582 -16.90 -15.36 18.41
CA ARG A 582 -16.50 -14.76 19.69
C ARG A 582 -16.10 -13.29 19.53
N SER A 583 -15.45 -12.94 18.43
CA SER A 583 -15.12 -11.54 18.12
C SER A 583 -16.36 -10.67 17.98
N VAL A 584 -17.43 -11.15 17.33
CA VAL A 584 -18.70 -10.42 17.18
C VAL A 584 -19.41 -10.23 18.52
N GLU A 585 -19.43 -11.26 19.38
CA GLU A 585 -19.98 -11.14 20.73
C GLU A 585 -19.24 -10.06 21.53
N ARG A 586 -17.91 -10.08 21.53
CA ARG A 586 -17.08 -9.08 22.21
C ARG A 586 -17.21 -7.68 21.58
N LEU A 587 -17.44 -7.58 20.28
CA LEU A 587 -17.72 -6.31 19.61
C LEU A 587 -19.02 -5.69 20.15
N LEU A 588 -20.06 -6.50 20.40
CA LEU A 588 -21.31 -6.02 20.98
C LEU A 588 -21.15 -5.58 22.44
N ASP A 589 -20.26 -6.22 23.22
CA ASP A 589 -19.92 -5.74 24.55
C ASP A 589 -19.25 -4.37 24.52
N TYR A 590 -18.28 -4.17 23.61
CA TYR A 590 -17.66 -2.86 23.41
C TYR A 590 -18.63 -1.83 22.83
N ALA A 591 -19.58 -2.24 22.00
CA ALA A 591 -20.64 -1.33 21.55
C ALA A 591 -21.46 -0.82 22.73
N ARG A 592 -21.85 -1.69 23.68
CA ARG A 592 -22.56 -1.28 24.91
C ARG A 592 -21.70 -0.38 25.80
N GLU A 593 -20.41 -0.68 25.94
CA GLU A 593 -19.47 0.18 26.66
C GLU A 593 -19.39 1.57 26.01
N ALA A 594 -19.24 1.64 24.69
CA ALA A 594 -19.22 2.89 23.94
C ALA A 594 -20.50 3.71 24.15
N GLN A 595 -21.68 3.07 24.26
CA GLN A 595 -22.91 3.78 24.60
C GLN A 595 -22.87 4.39 26.01
N GLY A 596 -22.23 3.72 26.98
CA GLY A 596 -22.11 4.23 28.35
C GLY A 596 -21.11 5.38 28.50
N LEU A 597 -20.15 5.49 27.59
CA LEU A 597 -19.16 6.57 27.55
C LEU A 597 -19.66 7.83 26.81
N PHE A 598 -20.79 7.73 26.10
CA PHE A 598 -21.29 8.73 25.15
C PHE A 598 -22.32 9.72 25.76
#